data_AF-A0A957GQG4-F1
#
_entry.id   AF-A0A957GQG4-F1
#
_cell.length_a   1.000
_cell.length_b   1.000
_cell.length_c   1.000
_cell.angle_alpha   90.00
_cell.angle_beta   90.00
_cell.angle_gamma   90.00
#
_symmetry.space_group_name_H-M   'P 1'
#
loop_
_entity.id
_entity.type
_entity.pdbx_description
1 polymer ?
#
loop_
_entity_poly.entity_id
_entity_poly.type
_entity_poly.pdbx_seq_one_letter_code
_entity_poly.pdbx_strand_id
1 'polypeptide(L)'
;PLPEFAITLGELYLATDQPEKAQAQFDLVHLIQQLNADAGMDVDLELALFEANHGDPAQAVRLATSAYDRRPSIYAADALSWSLYKNGDPEAAWPYAQEALHLGTQDAMLHFHAGMIAQRLGRTADAQTHPGQALALNATFSIPAILSLTKANGSDGEVGCGLMVTNGRFLQPPRPLSNPATAQCKQTAVSDTSVKKSKPTVSHTGANQR
;
A
#
# COMPACT_ATOMS: atom_id res chain seq x y z
N PRO A 1 3.56 -28.56 9.08
CA PRO A 1 4.25 -27.47 8.35
C PRO A 1 4.06 -26.19 9.16
N LEU A 2 4.96 -25.21 9.02
CA LEU A 2 4.71 -23.90 9.64
C LEU A 2 3.61 -23.16 8.86
N PRO A 3 2.69 -22.42 9.53
CA PRO A 3 1.54 -21.76 8.90
C PRO A 3 1.91 -20.88 7.70
N GLU A 4 3.03 -20.16 7.76
CA GLU A 4 3.46 -19.23 6.73
C GLU A 4 3.69 -19.88 5.37
N PHE A 5 4.12 -21.15 5.33
CA PHE A 5 4.28 -21.87 4.08
C PHE A 5 2.93 -22.21 3.43
N ALA A 6 1.94 -22.57 4.25
CA ALA A 6 0.59 -22.82 3.76
C ALA A 6 -0.06 -21.52 3.26
N ILE A 7 0.09 -20.42 4.00
CA ILE A 7 -0.37 -19.09 3.58
C ILE A 7 0.24 -18.71 2.22
N THR A 8 1.57 -18.75 2.12
CA THR A 8 2.28 -18.36 0.89
C THR A 8 1.87 -19.22 -0.30
N LEU A 9 1.69 -20.53 -0.10
CA LEU A 9 1.22 -21.42 -1.16
C LEU A 9 -0.23 -21.12 -1.56
N GLY A 10 -1.09 -20.79 -0.58
CA GLY A 10 -2.45 -20.33 -0.84
C GLY A 10 -2.49 -19.04 -1.65
N GLU A 11 -1.68 -18.05 -1.29
CA GLU A 11 -1.53 -16.79 -2.03
C GLU A 11 -1.04 -17.03 -3.48
N LEU A 12 -0.08 -17.94 -3.68
CA LEU A 12 0.39 -18.33 -5.00
C LEU A 12 -0.73 -18.99 -5.84
N TYR A 13 -1.55 -19.84 -5.22
CA TYR A 13 -2.70 -20.43 -5.90
C TYR A 13 -3.74 -19.38 -6.27
N LEU A 14 -4.02 -18.39 -5.41
CA LEU A 14 -4.88 -17.25 -5.77
C LEU A 14 -4.29 -16.44 -6.94
N ALA A 15 -2.98 -16.16 -6.92
CA ALA A 15 -2.31 -15.40 -7.97
C ALA A 15 -2.28 -16.12 -9.33
N THR A 16 -2.48 -17.45 -9.33
CA THR A 16 -2.49 -18.30 -10.53
C THR A 16 -3.89 -18.85 -10.85
N ASP A 17 -4.94 -18.22 -10.32
CA ASP A 17 -6.35 -18.53 -10.59
C ASP A 17 -6.77 -19.96 -10.23
N GLN A 18 -6.28 -20.45 -9.08
CA GLN A 18 -6.58 -21.79 -8.54
C GLN A 18 -7.23 -21.70 -7.15
N PRO A 19 -8.44 -21.12 -7.01
CA PRO A 19 -9.04 -20.79 -5.73
C PRO A 19 -9.33 -22.01 -4.84
N GLU A 20 -9.71 -23.16 -5.42
CA GLU A 20 -9.96 -24.37 -4.64
C GLU A 20 -8.70 -24.88 -3.93
N LYS A 21 -7.55 -24.80 -4.61
CA LYS A 21 -6.26 -25.19 -4.01
C LYS A 21 -5.81 -24.19 -2.95
N ALA A 22 -6.09 -22.91 -3.15
CA ALA A 22 -5.84 -21.88 -2.15
C ALA A 22 -6.66 -22.15 -0.88
N GLN A 23 -7.96 -22.43 -1.03
CA GLN A 23 -8.84 -22.73 0.09
C GLN A 23 -8.34 -23.92 0.90
N ALA A 24 -7.89 -25.00 0.24
CA ALA A 24 -7.32 -26.15 0.94
C ALA A 24 -6.07 -25.79 1.79
N GLN A 25 -5.27 -24.80 1.37
CA GLN A 25 -4.16 -24.33 2.20
C GLN A 25 -4.63 -23.47 3.37
N PHE A 26 -5.65 -22.64 3.16
CA PHE A 26 -6.22 -21.80 4.20
C PHE A 26 -6.94 -22.62 5.28
N ASP A 27 -7.66 -23.66 4.90
CA ASP A 27 -8.26 -24.63 5.85
C ASP A 27 -7.17 -25.31 6.70
N LEU A 28 -6.01 -25.61 6.11
CA LEU A 28 -4.87 -26.15 6.85
C LEU A 28 -4.31 -25.14 7.85
N VAL A 29 -4.27 -23.84 7.52
CA VAL A 29 -3.85 -22.79 8.46
C VAL A 29 -4.79 -22.74 9.66
N HIS A 30 -6.11 -22.76 9.44
CA HIS A 30 -7.10 -22.83 10.53
C HIS A 30 -6.86 -24.03 11.44
N LEU A 31 -6.63 -25.21 10.86
CA LEU A 31 -6.35 -26.41 11.65
C LEU A 31 -5.08 -26.29 12.49
N ILE A 32 -4.00 -25.75 11.91
CA ILE A 32 -2.74 -25.56 12.65
C ILE A 32 -2.95 -24.57 13.81
N GLN A 33 -3.67 -23.47 13.58
CA GLN A 33 -3.94 -22.48 14.62
C GLN A 33 -4.83 -23.04 15.73
N GLN A 34 -5.82 -23.87 15.40
CA GLN A 34 -6.62 -24.57 16.39
C GLN A 34 -5.76 -25.50 17.27
N LEU A 35 -4.91 -26.33 16.65
CA LEU A 35 -4.02 -27.24 17.39
C LEU A 35 -3.03 -26.47 18.28
N ASN A 36 -2.57 -25.32 17.82
CA ASN A 36 -1.68 -24.45 18.58
C ASN A 36 -2.38 -23.84 19.80
N ALA A 37 -3.61 -23.35 19.62
CA ALA A 37 -4.42 -22.81 20.70
C ALA A 37 -4.76 -23.89 21.74
N ASP A 38 -5.10 -25.10 21.30
CA ASP A 38 -5.35 -26.26 22.19
C ASP A 38 -4.09 -26.66 22.98
N ALA A 39 -2.90 -26.42 22.42
CA ALA A 39 -1.62 -26.58 23.09
C ALA A 39 -1.25 -25.41 24.03
N GLY A 40 -2.11 -24.39 24.14
CA GLY A 40 -1.93 -23.23 25.01
C GLY A 40 -1.07 -22.11 24.44
N MET A 41 -0.79 -22.11 23.13
CA MET A 41 -0.08 -21.01 22.47
C MET A 41 -1.03 -19.84 22.18
N ASP A 42 -0.56 -18.61 22.40
CA ASP A 42 -1.27 -17.41 21.97
C ASP A 42 -1.02 -17.20 20.47
N VAL A 43 -2.07 -17.36 19.67
CA VAL A 43 -2.03 -17.27 18.19
C VAL A 43 -3.00 -16.22 17.66
N ASP A 44 -3.60 -15.40 18.54
CA ASP A 44 -4.67 -14.49 18.16
C ASP A 44 -4.18 -13.43 17.17
N LEU A 45 -2.92 -13.00 17.30
CA LEU A 45 -2.33 -11.99 16.41
C LEU A 45 -2.13 -12.55 15.00
N GLU A 46 -1.53 -13.73 14.89
CA GLU A 46 -1.28 -14.42 13.63
C GLU A 46 -2.61 -14.81 12.96
N LEU A 47 -3.57 -15.31 13.73
CA LEU A 47 -4.88 -15.64 13.22
C LEU A 47 -5.65 -14.38 12.80
N ALA A 48 -5.56 -13.26 13.54
CA ALA A 48 -6.18 -12.01 13.14
C ALA A 48 -5.68 -11.51 11.78
N LEU A 49 -4.36 -11.47 11.59
CA LEU A 49 -3.76 -11.06 10.31
C LEU A 49 -4.13 -12.01 9.17
N PHE A 50 -4.21 -13.31 9.45
CA PHE A 50 -4.68 -14.29 8.47
C PHE A 50 -6.14 -14.06 8.07
N GLU A 51 -7.04 -13.92 9.03
CA GLU A 51 -8.47 -13.63 8.80
C GLU A 51 -8.67 -12.32 8.04
N ALA A 52 -7.91 -11.27 8.39
CA ALA A 52 -7.98 -9.98 7.72
C ALA A 52 -7.66 -10.09 6.22
N ASN A 53 -6.74 -10.96 5.85
CA ASN A 53 -6.25 -11.10 4.48
C ASN A 53 -7.00 -12.16 3.65
N HIS A 54 -7.44 -13.25 4.28
CA HIS A 54 -7.92 -14.44 3.59
C HIS A 54 -9.26 -14.98 4.09
N GLY A 55 -9.76 -14.49 5.22
CA GLY A 55 -10.94 -15.02 5.89
C GLY A 55 -12.01 -13.96 6.17
N ASP A 56 -12.55 -13.96 7.39
CA ASP A 56 -13.59 -13.03 7.83
C ASP A 56 -12.98 -11.78 8.51
N PRO A 57 -13.07 -10.58 7.90
CA PRO A 57 -12.56 -9.36 8.51
C PRO A 57 -13.19 -9.02 9.86
N ALA A 58 -14.44 -9.42 10.11
CA ALA A 58 -15.08 -9.19 11.40
C ALA A 58 -14.49 -10.10 12.48
N GLN A 59 -14.12 -11.34 12.13
CA GLN A 59 -13.37 -12.24 13.02
C GLN A 59 -11.97 -11.69 13.29
N ALA A 60 -11.30 -11.15 12.28
CA ALA A 60 -10.00 -10.52 12.42
C ALA A 60 -10.01 -9.39 13.46
N VAL A 61 -11.00 -8.49 13.40
CA VAL A 61 -11.15 -7.40 14.39
C VAL A 61 -11.34 -7.94 15.80
N ARG A 62 -12.16 -8.98 16.00
CA ARG A 62 -12.37 -9.59 17.32
C ARG A 62 -11.06 -10.15 17.90
N LEU A 63 -10.30 -10.89 17.09
CA LEU A 63 -9.04 -11.49 17.50
C LEU A 63 -7.99 -10.43 17.80
N ALA A 64 -7.82 -9.45 16.90
CA ALA A 64 -6.85 -8.39 17.07
C ALA A 64 -7.15 -7.51 18.29
N THR A 65 -8.44 -7.21 18.54
CA THR A 65 -8.86 -6.47 19.74
C THR A 65 -8.52 -7.25 21.00
N SER A 66 -8.85 -8.54 21.03
CA SER A 66 -8.52 -9.43 22.16
C SER A 66 -7.00 -9.51 22.40
N ALA A 67 -6.20 -9.66 21.34
CA ALA A 67 -4.75 -9.68 21.43
C ALA A 67 -4.17 -8.35 21.95
N TYR A 68 -4.68 -7.22 21.43
CA TYR A 68 -4.29 -5.88 21.87
C TYR A 68 -4.64 -5.65 23.33
N ASP A 69 -5.86 -5.96 23.76
CA ASP A 69 -6.30 -5.76 25.14
C ASP A 69 -5.50 -6.60 26.15
N ARG A 70 -5.15 -7.84 25.79
CA ARG A 70 -4.33 -8.71 26.64
C ARG A 70 -2.88 -8.24 26.72
N ARG A 71 -2.29 -7.89 25.58
CA ARG A 71 -0.87 -7.52 25.48
C ARG A 71 -0.65 -6.42 24.43
N PRO A 72 -0.84 -5.15 24.82
CA PRO A 72 -0.57 -4.03 23.94
C PRO A 72 0.90 -4.05 23.47
N SER A 73 1.10 -3.92 22.17
CA SER A 73 2.42 -3.84 21.52
C SER A 73 2.27 -3.22 20.14
N ILE A 74 3.37 -2.77 19.53
CA ILE A 74 3.35 -2.23 18.17
C ILE A 74 2.78 -3.22 17.14
N TYR A 75 2.99 -4.52 17.34
CA TYR A 75 2.47 -5.56 16.44
C TYR A 75 0.98 -5.83 16.69
N ALA A 76 0.53 -5.77 17.95
CA ALA A 76 -0.89 -5.86 18.27
C ALA A 76 -1.66 -4.64 17.74
N ALA A 77 -1.08 -3.44 17.85
CA ALA A 77 -1.64 -2.22 17.28
C ALA A 77 -1.73 -2.32 15.75
N ASP A 78 -0.67 -2.83 15.10
CA ASP A 78 -0.67 -3.05 13.65
C ASP A 78 -1.78 -4.02 13.21
N ALA A 79 -1.85 -5.20 13.84
CA ALA A 79 -2.88 -6.18 13.50
C ALA A 79 -4.29 -5.65 13.71
N LEU A 80 -4.53 -4.87 14.78
CA LEU A 80 -5.82 -4.22 15.00
C LEU A 80 -6.09 -3.16 13.94
N SER A 81 -5.11 -2.32 13.61
CA SER A 81 -5.25 -1.31 12.54
C SER A 81 -5.58 -1.96 11.19
N TRP A 82 -4.87 -3.02 10.83
CA TRP A 82 -5.06 -3.71 9.57
C TRP A 82 -6.41 -4.43 9.52
N SER A 83 -6.80 -5.08 10.62
CA SER A 83 -8.10 -5.76 10.70
C SER A 83 -9.26 -4.77 10.58
N LEU A 84 -9.19 -3.61 11.26
CA LEU A 84 -10.20 -2.54 11.16
C LEU A 84 -10.28 -2.00 9.72
N TYR A 85 -9.13 -1.76 9.09
CA TYR A 85 -9.06 -1.35 7.69
C TYR A 85 -9.70 -2.36 6.74
N LYS A 86 -9.37 -3.65 6.89
CA LYS A 86 -9.91 -4.73 6.06
C LYS A 86 -11.41 -4.95 6.31
N ASN A 87 -11.88 -4.67 7.53
CA ASN A 87 -13.30 -4.65 7.88
C ASN A 87 -14.03 -3.37 7.42
N GLY A 88 -13.34 -2.43 6.77
CA GLY A 88 -13.93 -1.26 6.14
C GLY A 88 -13.99 0.00 7.01
N ASP A 89 -13.30 0.03 8.15
CA ASP A 89 -13.23 1.18 9.06
C ASP A 89 -11.82 1.78 9.14
N PRO A 90 -11.37 2.50 8.09
CA PRO A 90 -10.05 3.10 8.06
C PRO A 90 -9.88 4.26 9.06
N GLU A 91 -10.96 4.92 9.47
CA GLU A 91 -10.92 6.00 10.46
C GLU A 91 -10.58 5.45 11.85
N ALA A 92 -11.23 4.35 12.25
CA ALA A 92 -10.87 3.66 13.50
C ALA A 92 -9.49 3.01 13.42
N ALA A 93 -9.06 2.55 12.24
CA ALA A 93 -7.75 1.92 12.05
C ALA A 93 -6.57 2.90 12.25
N TRP A 94 -6.73 4.15 11.82
CA TRP A 94 -5.63 5.12 11.76
C TRP A 94 -4.86 5.34 13.08
N PRO A 95 -5.49 5.60 14.24
CA PRO A 95 -4.75 5.80 15.49
C PRO A 95 -3.87 4.59 15.85
N TYR A 96 -4.35 3.37 15.60
CA TYR A 96 -3.57 2.15 15.86
C TYR A 96 -2.41 1.98 14.87
N ALA A 97 -2.57 2.39 13.61
CA ALA A 97 -1.46 2.41 12.64
C ALA A 97 -0.37 3.40 13.05
N GLN A 98 -0.76 4.57 13.59
CA GLN A 98 0.20 5.53 14.13
C GLN A 98 0.92 5.00 15.37
N GLU A 99 0.19 4.31 16.26
CA GLU A 99 0.77 3.64 17.41
C GLU A 99 1.75 2.55 16.99
N ALA A 100 1.42 1.72 16.01
CA ALA A 100 2.32 0.69 15.49
C ALA A 100 3.68 1.25 15.01
N LEU A 101 3.69 2.47 14.47
CA LEU A 101 4.89 3.14 13.96
C LEU A 101 5.63 3.99 15.01
N HIS A 102 5.09 4.16 16.21
CA HIS A 102 5.58 5.17 17.17
C HIS A 102 7.02 4.94 17.66
N LEU A 103 7.54 3.71 17.60
CA LEU A 103 8.93 3.37 17.97
C LEU A 103 9.92 3.58 16.82
N GLY A 104 9.44 3.85 15.60
CA GLY A 104 10.29 3.94 14.41
C GLY A 104 10.88 2.59 13.95
N THR A 105 10.26 1.48 14.34
CA THR A 105 10.67 0.12 13.95
C THR A 105 10.76 0.00 12.43
N GLN A 106 11.90 -0.47 11.94
CA GLN A 106 12.17 -0.64 10.51
C GLN A 106 11.54 -1.94 10.01
N ASP A 107 10.22 -1.97 9.90
CA ASP A 107 9.43 -3.11 9.45
C ASP A 107 8.57 -2.72 8.24
N ALA A 108 8.74 -3.46 7.14
CA ALA A 108 8.07 -3.16 5.87
C ALA A 108 6.55 -3.34 5.95
N MET A 109 6.05 -4.29 6.74
CA MET A 109 4.61 -4.55 6.87
C MET A 109 3.91 -3.43 7.61
N LEU A 110 4.49 -2.94 8.71
CA LEU A 110 3.93 -1.82 9.48
C LEU A 110 3.75 -0.57 8.59
N HIS A 111 4.78 -0.26 7.80
CA HIS A 111 4.73 0.85 6.85
C HIS A 111 3.73 0.59 5.71
N PHE A 112 3.68 -0.63 5.18
CA PHE A 112 2.72 -0.97 4.13
C PHE A 112 1.27 -0.78 4.61
N HIS A 113 0.90 -1.34 5.78
CA HIS A 113 -0.44 -1.19 6.35
C HIS A 113 -0.79 0.27 6.58
N ALA A 114 0.08 1.04 7.25
CA ALA A 114 -0.14 2.46 7.48
C ALA A 114 -0.32 3.25 6.18
N GLY A 115 0.47 2.95 5.14
CA GLY A 115 0.35 3.57 3.82
C GLY A 115 -0.99 3.27 3.13
N MET A 116 -1.46 2.03 3.20
CA MET A 116 -2.75 1.61 2.64
C MET A 116 -3.94 2.27 3.37
N ILE A 117 -3.86 2.40 4.69
CA ILE A 117 -4.87 3.10 5.50
C ILE A 117 -4.86 4.59 5.17
N ALA A 118 -3.68 5.21 5.14
CA ALA A 118 -3.51 6.62 4.78
C ALA A 118 -4.08 6.93 3.38
N GLN A 119 -3.82 6.06 2.40
CA GLN A 119 -4.35 6.20 1.05
C GLN A 119 -5.88 6.20 1.05
N ARG A 120 -6.51 5.28 1.80
CA ARG A 120 -7.97 5.19 1.88
C ARG A 120 -8.60 6.40 2.56
N LEU A 121 -7.89 7.06 3.47
CA LEU A 121 -8.29 8.30 4.14
C LEU A 121 -7.95 9.57 3.34
N GLY A 122 -7.28 9.47 2.19
CA GLY A 122 -6.82 10.64 1.42
C GLY A 122 -5.69 11.42 2.09
N ARG A 123 -4.93 10.80 3.01
CA ARG A 123 -3.76 11.39 3.67
C ARG A 123 -2.53 11.31 2.77
N THR A 124 -2.47 12.20 1.78
CA THR A 124 -1.51 12.13 0.65
C THR A 124 -0.03 12.03 1.08
N ALA A 125 0.39 12.75 2.11
CA ALA A 125 1.79 12.73 2.56
C ALA A 125 2.20 11.36 3.15
N ASP A 126 1.37 10.82 4.04
CA ASP A 126 1.58 9.52 4.67
C ASP A 126 1.46 8.38 3.64
N ALA A 127 0.50 8.50 2.71
CA ALA A 127 0.26 7.55 1.62
C ALA A 127 1.41 7.47 0.60
N GLN A 128 2.22 8.52 0.47
CA GLN A 128 3.43 8.50 -0.37
C GLN A 128 4.65 7.98 0.40
N THR A 129 4.76 8.34 1.68
CA THR A 129 5.94 8.07 2.48
C THR A 129 6.05 6.59 2.85
N HIS A 130 4.98 6.01 3.41
CA HIS A 130 5.08 4.67 3.99
C HIS A 130 5.19 3.54 2.97
N PRO A 131 4.46 3.53 1.83
CA PRO A 131 4.69 2.53 0.79
C PRO A 131 6.12 2.56 0.23
N GLY A 132 6.71 3.76 0.11
CA GLY A 132 8.12 3.92 -0.27
C GLY A 132 9.08 3.33 0.77
N GLN A 133 8.82 3.52 2.05
CA GLN A 133 9.59 2.90 3.14
C GLN A 133 9.48 1.38 3.13
N ALA A 134 8.28 0.83 2.93
CA ALA A 134 8.07 -0.61 2.84
C ALA A 134 8.92 -1.24 1.71
N LEU A 135 8.87 -0.66 0.50
CA LEU A 135 9.66 -1.12 -0.64
C LEU A 135 11.17 -0.99 -0.43
N ALA A 136 11.62 0.08 0.25
CA ALA A 136 13.03 0.30 0.55
C ALA A 136 13.57 -0.71 1.59
N LEU A 137 12.75 -1.14 2.55
CA LEU A 137 13.12 -2.10 3.58
C LEU A 137 13.17 -3.53 3.04
N ASN A 138 12.11 -3.95 2.34
CA ASN A 138 12.03 -5.26 1.72
C ASN A 138 11.03 -5.20 0.57
N ALA A 139 11.47 -5.41 -0.66
CA ALA A 139 10.59 -5.35 -1.83
C ALA A 139 9.73 -6.62 -2.04
N THR A 140 10.01 -7.73 -1.33
CA THR A 140 9.36 -9.03 -1.52
C THR A 140 8.67 -9.55 -0.26
N PHE A 141 8.26 -8.66 0.62
CA PHE A 141 7.74 -8.97 1.95
C PHE A 141 6.36 -9.63 1.98
N SER A 142 5.55 -9.50 0.91
CA SER A 142 4.24 -10.17 0.78
C SER A 142 3.80 -10.18 -0.69
N ILE A 143 3.28 -11.30 -1.20
CA ILE A 143 2.78 -11.40 -2.58
C ILE A 143 1.60 -10.43 -2.82
N PRO A 144 0.56 -10.40 -1.96
CA PRO A 144 -0.51 -9.41 -2.05
C PRO A 144 -0.01 -7.96 -2.01
N ALA A 145 0.97 -7.66 -1.14
CA ALA A 145 1.49 -6.30 -1.03
C ALA A 145 2.20 -5.86 -2.32
N ILE A 146 3.03 -6.71 -2.92
CA ILE A 146 3.68 -6.44 -4.22
C ILE A 146 2.63 -6.16 -5.30
N LEU A 147 1.60 -7.01 -5.39
CA LEU A 147 0.55 -6.83 -6.40
C LEU A 147 -0.25 -5.53 -6.18
N SER A 148 -0.47 -5.15 -4.93
CA SER A 148 -1.16 -3.90 -4.58
C SER A 148 -0.32 -2.67 -4.93
N LEU A 149 0.97 -2.69 -4.59
CA LEU A 149 1.90 -1.59 -4.86
C LEU A 149 2.19 -1.41 -6.36
N THR A 150 2.27 -2.50 -7.12
CA THR A 150 2.42 -2.45 -8.58
C THR A 150 1.19 -1.89 -9.29
N LYS A 151 -0.03 -2.22 -8.82
CA LYS A 151 -1.28 -1.62 -9.34
C LYS A 151 -1.39 -0.13 -8.99
N ALA A 152 -1.05 0.26 -7.77
CA ALA A 152 -1.07 1.65 -7.34
C ALA A 152 -0.11 2.54 -8.15
N ASN A 153 1.02 2.00 -8.60
CA ASN A 153 1.99 2.70 -9.44
C ASN A 153 1.70 2.61 -10.95
N GLY A 154 0.66 1.87 -11.37
CA GLY A 154 0.41 1.51 -12.78
C GLY A 154 -0.60 2.38 -13.53
N SER A 155 -1.15 3.45 -12.94
CA SER A 155 -2.17 4.29 -13.60
C SER A 155 -1.65 5.58 -14.24
N ASP A 156 -0.43 6.02 -13.92
CA ASP A 156 0.18 7.20 -14.55
C ASP A 156 1.51 6.80 -15.21
N GLY A 157 1.51 6.82 -16.54
CA GLY A 157 2.65 6.48 -17.40
C GLY A 157 3.81 7.47 -17.35
N GLU A 158 4.23 7.91 -16.17
CA GLU A 158 5.50 8.61 -15.95
C GLU A 158 6.16 8.04 -14.69
N VAL A 159 7.17 7.19 -14.91
CA VAL A 159 8.20 6.87 -13.92
C VAL A 159 8.97 8.17 -13.62
N GLY A 160 8.40 8.99 -12.74
CA GLY A 160 8.97 10.24 -12.25
C GLY A 160 10.05 9.96 -11.22
N CYS A 161 11.29 9.90 -11.69
CA CYS A 161 12.55 10.02 -10.95
C CYS A 161 12.70 9.20 -9.65
N GLY A 162 13.29 8.00 -9.79
CA GLY A 162 14.11 7.44 -8.72
C GLY A 162 14.04 5.94 -8.46
N LEU A 163 13.48 5.13 -9.35
CA LEU A 163 13.62 3.67 -9.21
C LEU A 163 13.72 3.00 -10.59
N MET A 164 14.94 2.95 -11.13
CA MET A 164 15.24 2.02 -12.22
C MET A 164 15.31 0.61 -11.63
N VAL A 165 14.20 -0.13 -11.66
CA VAL A 165 14.26 -1.59 -11.60
C VAL A 165 14.34 -2.08 -13.04
N THR A 166 15.55 -2.34 -13.53
CA THR A 166 15.73 -3.13 -14.75
C THR A 166 16.44 -4.44 -14.39
N ASN A 167 15.75 -5.55 -14.64
CA ASN A 167 16.27 -6.92 -14.70
C ASN A 167 17.31 -7.33 -13.62
N GLY A 168 16.86 -7.38 -12.36
CA GLY A 168 17.39 -8.34 -11.38
C GLY A 168 18.88 -8.31 -11.07
N ARG A 169 19.57 -7.17 -11.19
CA ARG A 169 20.95 -7.00 -10.70
C ARG A 169 21.09 -5.75 -9.83
N PHE A 170 21.48 -5.96 -8.58
CA PHE A 170 21.92 -4.91 -7.65
C PHE A 170 23.12 -4.15 -8.25
N LEU A 171 22.94 -2.88 -8.57
CA LEU A 171 24.04 -1.94 -8.77
C LEU A 171 24.19 -1.10 -7.50
N GLN A 172 25.41 -1.07 -6.96
CA GLN A 172 25.79 -0.26 -5.80
C GLN A 172 25.40 1.23 -6.01
N PRO A 173 25.17 2.00 -4.93
CA PRO A 173 24.85 3.42 -5.05
C PRO A 173 26.00 4.16 -5.75
N PRO A 174 25.72 5.07 -6.71
CA PRO A 174 26.77 5.83 -7.35
C PRO A 174 27.41 6.78 -6.31
N ARG A 175 28.75 6.84 -6.30
CA ARG A 175 29.49 7.92 -5.64
C ARG A 175 29.01 9.26 -6.23
N PRO A 176 29.00 10.35 -5.44
CA PRO A 176 28.58 11.65 -5.95
C PRO A 176 29.59 12.12 -7.00
N LEU A 177 29.20 12.15 -8.27
CA LEU A 177 29.90 12.90 -9.29
C LEU A 177 29.45 14.35 -9.18
N SER A 178 30.37 15.19 -8.71
CA SER A 178 30.29 16.64 -8.77
C SER A 178 30.18 17.11 -10.23
N ASN A 179 28.99 17.48 -10.69
CA ASN A 179 28.85 18.46 -11.78
C ASN A 179 27.43 19.09 -11.82
N PRO A 180 27.28 20.39 -12.12
CA PRO A 180 26.04 21.13 -12.00
C PRO A 180 25.28 21.13 -13.34
N ALA A 181 24.30 20.24 -13.50
CA ALA A 181 23.39 20.28 -14.66
C ALA A 181 21.93 19.90 -14.34
N THR A 182 21.58 19.71 -13.07
CA THR A 182 20.21 19.44 -12.62
C THR A 182 19.73 20.55 -11.69
N ALA A 183 19.73 21.78 -12.22
CA ALA A 183 19.10 22.92 -11.60
C ALA A 183 18.11 23.55 -12.58
N GLN A 184 17.05 22.84 -12.98
CA GLN A 184 15.95 23.48 -13.69
C GLN A 184 14.65 22.65 -13.63
N CYS A 185 14.04 22.52 -12.46
CA CYS A 185 12.59 22.30 -12.37
C CYS A 185 11.94 23.69 -12.29
N LYS A 186 11.69 24.30 -13.46
CA LYS A 186 10.92 25.55 -13.55
C LYS A 186 9.44 25.20 -13.53
N GLN A 187 8.74 25.78 -12.57
CA GLN A 187 7.30 26.00 -12.61
C GLN A 187 6.91 26.68 -13.94
N THR A 188 6.00 26.07 -14.69
CA THR A 188 5.18 26.73 -15.71
C THR A 188 3.73 26.40 -15.38
N ALA A 189 3.06 27.24 -14.60
CA ALA A 189 2.34 28.44 -15.04
C ALA A 189 1.09 28.08 -15.89
N VAL A 190 -0.05 28.29 -15.23
CA VAL A 190 -1.36 28.60 -15.80
C VAL A 190 -1.23 29.69 -16.86
N SER A 191 -1.77 29.47 -18.07
CA SER A 191 -2.33 30.54 -18.90
C SER A 191 -3.03 30.00 -20.17
N ASP A 192 -4.33 30.29 -20.22
CA ASP A 192 -5.19 30.62 -21.36
C ASP A 192 -5.29 29.69 -22.59
N THR A 193 -6.50 29.11 -22.69
CA THR A 193 -7.14 28.69 -23.93
C THR A 193 -7.86 29.89 -24.56
N SER A 194 -7.57 30.20 -25.83
CA SER A 194 -8.59 30.18 -26.91
C SER A 194 -8.26 31.01 -28.16
N VAL A 195 -8.31 30.27 -29.28
CA VAL A 195 -8.94 30.61 -30.58
C VAL A 195 -8.17 31.52 -31.57
N LYS A 196 -7.64 30.84 -32.60
CA LYS A 196 -7.34 31.38 -33.94
C LYS A 196 -8.65 31.59 -34.74
N LYS A 197 -8.79 32.72 -35.43
CA LYS A 197 -9.59 32.84 -36.67
C LYS A 197 -8.87 33.69 -37.71
N SER A 198 -9.03 33.27 -38.96
CA SER A 198 -8.37 33.67 -40.20
C SER A 198 -8.97 34.94 -40.85
N LYS A 199 -8.10 35.67 -41.58
CA LYS A 199 -8.27 36.84 -42.49
C LYS A 199 -9.28 36.64 -43.66
N PRO A 200 -9.50 37.62 -44.60
CA PRO A 200 -9.67 39.09 -44.51
C PRO A 200 -10.78 39.67 -45.46
N THR A 201 -10.98 41.01 -45.39
CA THR A 201 -11.51 41.99 -46.39
C THR A 201 -12.94 41.88 -46.94
N VAL A 202 -13.75 42.94 -46.80
CA VAL A 202 -14.33 43.78 -47.89
C VAL A 202 -14.77 45.13 -47.29
N SER A 203 -14.53 46.18 -48.06
CA SER A 203 -14.90 47.59 -47.93
C SER A 203 -16.42 47.87 -47.94
N HIS A 204 -16.91 48.81 -47.11
CA HIS A 204 -17.77 49.89 -47.58
C HIS A 204 -17.93 51.05 -46.58
N THR A 205 -17.86 52.23 -47.17
CA THR A 205 -18.14 53.60 -46.74
C THR A 205 -19.57 53.82 -46.24
N GLY A 206 -19.76 54.77 -45.29
CA GLY A 206 -21.07 55.36 -44.94
C GLY A 206 -21.19 55.61 -43.43
N ALA A 207 -20.83 56.79 -42.90
CA ALA A 207 -21.74 57.92 -42.69
C ALA A 207 -23.06 57.55 -41.99
N ASN A 208 -23.25 57.92 -40.72
CA ASN A 208 -24.03 59.10 -40.34
C ASN A 208 -24.30 59.14 -38.82
N GLN A 209 -24.29 60.35 -38.28
CA GLN A 209 -24.66 60.72 -36.91
C GLN A 209 -26.19 60.65 -36.73
N ARG A 210 -26.64 60.13 -35.59
CA ARG A 210 -27.50 60.81 -34.59
C ARG A 210 -27.91 59.85 -33.47
#